data_AF-A0A4Q3D0X7-F1
#
_entry.id   AF-A0A4Q3D0X7-F1
#
_cell.length_a   1.000
_cell.length_b   1.000
_cell.length_c   1.000
_cell.angle_alpha   90.00
_cell.angle_beta   90.00
_cell.angle_gamma   90.00
#
_symmetry.space_group_name_H-M   'P 1'
#
loop_
_entity.id
_entity.type
_entity.pdbx_description
1 polymer ?
#
loop_
_entity_poly.entity_id
_entity_poly.type
_entity_poly.pdbx_seq_one_letter_code
_entity_poly.pdbx_strand_id
1 'polypeptide(L)'
;MNRFKPNLGNLIIYLIVLLSAWNLYRELQTLNVLSIAVSVIGLIAAGLYFLDIKGYKSLVWVWTIAQVVIVTTFRLDPENESGHEVAKYIFYDCTQTLRLVFGLNFKAGNTKLAIDFNALVLIYYFLLKQLKTSAHISKSYTMSTQAGSPLEAQGYSDLVVFITEKVTVDGHKNWLAGNLSAPIVLNGKEYDRVVIQVEDSLLSNFILAVPSGYEFNNKANSSAAFEAKNWLYIKR
;
A
#
# COMPACT_ATOMS: atom_id res chain seq x y z
N MET A 1 7.46 27.53 -9.20
CA MET A 1 6.22 26.83 -8.77
C MET A 1 6.33 25.35 -9.10
N ASN A 2 6.82 24.53 -8.16
CA ASN A 2 6.82 23.09 -8.33
C ASN A 2 5.39 22.58 -8.21
N ARG A 3 4.82 22.13 -9.33
CA ARG A 3 3.48 21.57 -9.39
C ARG A 3 3.41 20.39 -8.41
N PHE A 4 2.48 20.46 -7.46
CA PHE A 4 2.00 19.32 -6.69
C PHE A 4 1.56 18.23 -7.70
N LYS A 5 2.47 17.35 -8.12
CA LYS A 5 2.06 16.09 -8.72
C LYS A 5 1.39 15.33 -7.58
N PRO A 6 0.10 14.99 -7.69
CA PRO A 6 -0.58 14.24 -6.65
C PRO A 6 0.17 12.91 -6.47
N ASN A 7 0.89 12.79 -5.36
CA ASN A 7 1.46 11.52 -4.96
C ASN A 7 0.27 10.64 -4.56
N LEU A 8 0.15 9.47 -5.18
CA LEU A 8 -0.88 8.47 -4.86
C LEU A 8 -0.94 8.18 -3.35
N GLY A 9 0.20 8.32 -2.64
CA GLY A 9 0.26 8.22 -1.19
C GLY A 9 -0.58 9.27 -0.46
N ASN A 10 -0.51 10.53 -0.89
CA ASN A 10 -1.32 11.61 -0.32
C ASN A 10 -2.81 11.36 -0.56
N LEU A 11 -3.18 10.86 -1.73
CA LEU A 11 -4.58 10.58 -2.09
C LEU A 11 -5.22 9.55 -1.15
N ILE A 12 -4.47 8.51 -0.76
CA ILE A 12 -4.98 7.48 0.15
C ILE A 12 -5.13 8.03 1.57
N ILE A 13 -4.19 8.85 2.03
CA ILE A 13 -4.30 9.50 3.34
C ILE A 13 -5.47 10.48 3.37
N TYR A 14 -5.68 11.26 2.30
CA TYR A 14 -6.86 12.12 2.18
C TYR A 14 -8.17 11.32 2.18
N LEU A 15 -8.20 10.15 1.53
CA LEU A 15 -9.36 9.27 1.57
C LEU A 15 -9.63 8.76 3.00
N ILE A 16 -8.59 8.34 3.73
CA ILE A 16 -8.72 7.90 5.13
C ILE A 16 -9.28 9.03 5.99
N VAL A 17 -8.76 10.26 5.85
CA VAL A 17 -9.25 11.44 6.58
C VAL A 17 -10.71 11.69 6.26
N LEU A 18 -11.07 11.73 4.98
CA LEU A 18 -12.44 12.02 4.53
C LEU A 18 -13.44 10.98 5.03
N LEU A 19 -13.11 9.69 4.87
CA LEU A 19 -13.98 8.60 5.32
C LEU A 19 -14.10 8.58 6.84
N SER A 20 -12.99 8.79 7.57
CA SER A 20 -13.00 8.78 9.03
C SER A 20 -13.77 9.97 9.61
N ALA A 21 -13.58 11.17 9.05
CA ALA A 21 -14.30 12.37 9.49
C ALA A 21 -15.80 12.27 9.19
N TRP A 22 -16.16 11.80 7.99
CA TRP A 22 -17.57 11.58 7.62
C TRP A 22 -18.23 10.52 8.51
N ASN A 23 -17.51 9.42 8.79
CA ASN A 23 -18.03 8.37 9.65
C ASN A 23 -18.20 8.84 11.09
N LEU A 24 -17.25 9.62 11.63
CA LEU A 24 -17.43 10.26 12.95
C LEU A 24 -18.67 11.14 12.98
N TYR A 25 -18.87 11.99 11.98
CA TYR A 25 -20.04 12.85 11.88
C TYR A 25 -21.35 12.07 11.92
N ARG A 26 -21.42 10.92 11.22
CA ARG A 26 -22.60 10.05 11.20
C ARG A 26 -22.79 9.27 12.51
N GLU A 27 -21.74 8.62 13.00
CA GLU A 27 -21.84 7.67 14.10
C GLU A 27 -21.86 8.33 15.49
N LEU A 28 -21.52 9.62 15.58
CA LEU A 28 -21.73 10.43 16.79
C LEU A 28 -23.21 10.43 17.23
N GLN A 29 -24.15 10.26 16.29
CA GLN A 29 -25.58 10.23 16.58
C GLN A 29 -26.09 8.86 17.03
N THR A 30 -25.42 7.78 16.61
CA THR A 30 -25.81 6.38 16.88
C THR A 30 -25.01 5.74 18.03
N LEU A 31 -23.97 6.42 18.51
CA LEU A 31 -23.07 5.97 19.58
C LEU A 31 -22.42 4.60 19.30
N ASN A 32 -22.12 4.30 18.03
CA ASN A 32 -21.36 3.11 17.67
C ASN A 32 -19.87 3.29 18.02
N VAL A 33 -19.52 2.99 19.28
CA VAL A 33 -18.20 3.23 19.88
C VAL A 33 -17.07 2.59 19.07
N LEU A 34 -17.28 1.38 18.53
CA LEU A 34 -16.27 0.68 17.73
C LEU A 34 -15.96 1.41 16.42
N SER A 35 -17.01 1.82 15.71
CA SER A 35 -16.87 2.57 14.46
C SER A 35 -16.20 3.94 14.69
N ILE A 36 -16.56 4.62 15.78
CA ILE A 36 -15.92 5.86 16.24
C ILE A 36 -14.43 5.64 16.52
N ALA A 37 -14.07 4.60 17.28
CA ALA A 37 -12.68 4.30 17.62
C ALA A 37 -11.82 4.04 16.36
N VAL A 38 -12.35 3.28 15.41
CA VAL A 38 -11.67 3.01 14.13
C VAL A 38 -11.46 4.31 13.34
N SER A 39 -12.46 5.19 13.27
CA SER A 39 -12.30 6.49 12.61
C SER A 39 -11.24 7.37 13.29
N VAL A 40 -11.17 7.39 14.63
CA VAL A 40 -10.11 8.09 15.36
C VAL A 40 -8.72 7.52 15.03
N ILE A 41 -8.58 6.20 14.97
CA ILE A 41 -7.33 5.55 14.53
C ILE A 41 -6.91 6.02 13.13
N GLY A 42 -7.87 6.15 12.20
CA GLY A 42 -7.63 6.66 10.85
C GLY A 42 -7.11 8.09 10.83
N LEU A 43 -7.71 8.97 11.65
CA LEU A 43 -7.26 10.37 11.79
C LEU A 43 -5.87 10.48 12.43
N ILE A 44 -5.60 9.69 13.48
CA ILE A 44 -4.27 9.64 14.10
C ILE A 44 -3.23 9.16 13.09
N ALA A 45 -3.53 8.11 12.32
CA ALA A 45 -2.66 7.60 11.28
C ALA A 45 -2.31 8.69 10.24
N ALA A 46 -3.31 9.47 9.80
CA ALA A 46 -3.09 10.59 8.90
C ALA A 46 -2.20 11.69 9.52
N GLY A 47 -2.43 12.03 10.80
CA GLY A 47 -1.58 12.97 11.52
C GLY A 47 -0.12 12.52 11.59
N LEU A 48 0.12 11.25 11.96
CA LEU A 48 1.47 10.66 11.98
C LEU A 48 2.12 10.63 10.60
N TYR A 49 1.33 10.44 9.52
CA TYR A 49 1.83 10.49 8.16
C TYR A 49 2.39 11.87 7.80
N PHE A 50 1.66 12.95 8.08
CA PHE A 50 2.11 14.31 7.77
C PHE A 50 3.32 14.74 8.63
N LEU A 51 3.51 14.11 9.79
CA LEU A 51 4.68 14.31 10.65
C LEU A 51 5.87 13.38 10.31
N ASP A 52 5.76 12.54 9.27
CA ASP A 52 6.75 11.51 8.87
C ASP A 52 7.14 10.54 10.02
N ILE A 53 6.19 10.26 10.93
CA ILE A 53 6.40 9.34 12.07
C ILE A 53 6.12 7.90 11.64
N LYS A 54 7.14 7.02 11.70
CA LYS A 54 7.11 5.63 11.21
C LYS A 54 5.88 4.79 11.62
N GLY A 55 5.26 5.07 12.76
CA GLY A 55 4.09 4.35 13.29
C GLY A 55 2.81 4.47 12.46
N TYR A 56 2.71 5.45 11.55
CA TYR A 56 1.48 5.66 10.76
C TYR A 56 1.07 4.42 9.96
N LYS A 57 2.03 3.66 9.43
CA LYS A 57 1.77 2.49 8.58
C LYS A 57 0.98 1.40 9.29
N SER A 58 1.33 1.14 10.55
CA SER A 58 0.65 0.13 11.38
C SER A 58 -0.79 0.54 11.67
N LEU A 59 -1.03 1.82 11.96
CA LEU A 59 -2.37 2.34 12.22
C LEU A 59 -3.25 2.32 10.97
N VAL A 60 -2.72 2.68 9.79
CA VAL A 60 -3.47 2.53 8.53
C VAL A 60 -3.84 1.05 8.31
N TRP A 61 -2.95 0.12 8.65
CA TRP A 61 -3.24 -1.29 8.47
C TRP A 61 -4.35 -1.80 9.39
N VAL A 62 -4.30 -1.43 10.68
CA VAL A 62 -5.37 -1.70 11.65
C VAL A 62 -6.69 -1.09 11.18
N TRP A 63 -6.67 0.17 10.71
CA TRP A 63 -7.83 0.86 10.17
C TRP A 63 -8.45 0.11 8.98
N THR A 64 -7.63 -0.43 8.08
CA THR A 64 -8.11 -1.20 6.93
C THR A 64 -8.68 -2.57 7.33
N ILE A 65 -8.01 -3.33 8.19
CA ILE A 65 -8.49 -4.66 8.62
C ILE A 65 -9.78 -4.56 9.43
N ALA A 66 -9.92 -3.54 10.29
CA ALA A 66 -11.09 -3.40 11.14
C ALA A 66 -12.40 -3.38 10.34
N GLN A 67 -12.35 -2.90 9.09
CA GLN A 67 -13.49 -2.78 8.18
C GLN A 67 -13.87 -4.09 7.47
N VAL A 68 -13.16 -5.21 7.67
CA VAL A 68 -13.40 -6.46 6.89
C VAL A 68 -14.72 -7.11 7.25
N VAL A 69 -14.99 -7.26 8.54
CA VAL A 69 -16.09 -8.07 9.04
C VAL A 69 -17.21 -7.16 9.54
N ILE A 70 -18.44 -7.56 9.28
CA ILE A 70 -19.65 -6.96 9.81
C ILE A 70 -20.47 -8.11 10.39
N VAL A 71 -20.90 -7.98 11.64
CA VAL A 71 -21.76 -8.95 12.31
C VAL A 71 -23.04 -8.24 12.71
N THR A 72 -24.14 -8.64 12.10
CA THR A 72 -25.46 -8.11 12.43
C THR A 72 -26.37 -9.24 12.88
N THR A 73 -27.23 -8.92 13.84
CA THR A 73 -28.26 -9.84 14.33
C THR A 73 -29.61 -9.18 14.10
N PHE A 74 -30.57 -9.98 13.66
CA PHE A 74 -31.92 -9.54 13.38
C PHE A 74 -32.88 -10.36 14.23
N ARG A 75 -33.85 -9.68 14.83
CA ARG A 75 -35.00 -10.33 15.43
C ARG A 75 -36.08 -10.44 14.36
N LEU A 76 -36.48 -11.67 14.07
CA LEU A 76 -37.56 -11.99 13.16
C LEU A 76 -38.90 -11.91 13.91
N ASP A 77 -39.94 -11.52 13.19
CA ASP A 77 -41.29 -11.45 13.74
C ASP A 77 -41.75 -12.85 14.18
N PRO A 78 -42.02 -13.10 15.47
CA PRO A 78 -42.53 -14.39 15.93
C PRO A 78 -43.93 -14.71 15.40
N GLU A 79 -44.72 -13.71 14.99
CA GLU A 79 -46.13 -13.88 14.58
C GLU A 79 -46.30 -13.99 13.05
N ASN A 80 -45.22 -13.83 12.29
CA ASN A 80 -45.27 -13.79 10.84
C ASN A 80 -44.33 -14.86 10.24
N GLU A 81 -44.90 -15.97 9.75
CA GLU A 81 -44.16 -17.09 9.14
C GLU A 81 -43.31 -16.68 7.92
N SER A 82 -43.65 -15.54 7.32
CA SER A 82 -42.94 -14.88 6.22
C SER A 82 -41.52 -14.40 6.58
N GLY A 83 -41.18 -14.35 7.88
CA GLY A 83 -39.81 -14.04 8.33
C GLY A 83 -39.39 -12.58 8.15
N HIS A 84 -40.34 -11.64 8.24
CA HIS A 84 -40.05 -10.22 8.20
C HIS A 84 -39.16 -9.77 9.39
N GLU A 85 -38.20 -8.89 9.10
CA GLU A 85 -37.22 -8.37 10.06
C GLU A 85 -37.86 -7.24 10.88
N VAL A 86 -37.95 -7.40 12.21
CA VAL A 86 -38.62 -6.43 13.10
C VAL A 86 -37.62 -5.50 13.79
N ALA A 87 -36.43 -6.02 14.08
CA ALA A 87 -35.38 -5.23 14.72
C ALA A 87 -33.99 -5.68 14.23
N LYS A 88 -33.14 -4.70 13.94
CA LYS A 88 -31.75 -4.90 13.54
C LYS A 88 -30.83 -4.44 14.67
N TYR A 89 -29.98 -5.34 15.15
CA TYR A 89 -28.95 -5.06 16.14
C TYR A 89 -27.57 -5.24 15.50
N ILE A 90 -26.79 -4.17 15.54
CA ILE A 90 -25.42 -4.18 15.04
C ILE A 90 -24.52 -4.69 16.17
N PHE A 91 -23.99 -5.91 16.02
CA PHE A 91 -23.11 -6.50 17.03
C PHE A 91 -21.65 -6.06 16.81
N TYR A 92 -21.22 -6.02 15.56
CA TYR A 92 -19.91 -5.54 15.16
C TYR A 92 -20.00 -4.87 13.79
N ASP A 93 -19.69 -3.59 13.71
CA ASP A 93 -19.60 -2.89 12.43
C ASP A 93 -18.65 -1.70 12.55
N CYS A 94 -17.43 -1.92 12.07
CA CYS A 94 -16.38 -0.91 11.99
C CYS A 94 -16.24 -0.31 10.59
N THR A 95 -17.16 -0.65 9.68
CA THR A 95 -17.06 -0.20 8.29
C THR A 95 -17.28 1.29 8.18
N GLN A 96 -16.46 1.91 7.36
CA GLN A 96 -16.62 3.31 7.03
C GLN A 96 -17.77 3.46 6.03
N THR A 97 -18.07 4.70 5.65
CA THR A 97 -19.28 5.11 4.93
C THR A 97 -19.58 4.33 3.65
N LEU A 98 -18.55 3.83 2.96
CA LEU A 98 -18.70 3.02 1.75
C LEU A 98 -18.66 1.54 2.11
N ARG A 99 -19.63 0.78 1.59
CA ARG A 99 -19.79 -0.65 1.87
C ARG A 99 -20.10 -1.41 0.59
N LEU A 100 -19.32 -2.45 0.31
CA LEU A 100 -19.66 -3.46 -0.69
C LEU A 100 -19.68 -4.81 0.04
N VAL A 101 -20.88 -5.27 0.39
CA VAL A 101 -21.05 -6.33 1.38
C VAL A 101 -21.46 -7.65 0.72
N PHE A 102 -20.80 -8.73 1.10
CA PHE A 102 -21.18 -10.10 0.79
C PHE A 102 -21.21 -10.90 2.07
N GLY A 103 -22.24 -11.72 2.30
CA GLY A 103 -22.35 -12.39 3.59
C GLY A 103 -23.13 -13.69 3.60
N LEU A 104 -22.99 -14.38 4.73
CA LEU A 104 -23.68 -15.61 5.07
C LEU A 104 -24.75 -15.29 6.11
N ASN A 105 -25.96 -15.80 5.86
CA ASN A 105 -27.09 -15.64 6.75
C ASN A 105 -27.41 -16.98 7.41
N PHE A 106 -27.40 -17.00 8.74
CA PHE A 106 -27.77 -18.16 9.55
C PHE A 106 -29.06 -17.83 10.29
N LYS A 107 -30.07 -18.68 10.17
CA LYS A 107 -31.35 -18.53 10.87
C LYS A 107 -31.46 -19.61 11.95
N ALA A 108 -31.73 -19.20 13.19
CA ALA A 108 -31.98 -20.08 14.31
C ALA A 108 -33.22 -19.58 15.07
N GLY A 109 -34.35 -20.29 14.90
CA GLY A 109 -35.65 -19.85 15.41
C GLY A 109 -36.02 -18.46 14.89
N ASN A 110 -36.28 -17.53 15.82
CA ASN A 110 -36.68 -16.15 15.53
C ASN A 110 -35.49 -15.18 15.48
N THR A 111 -34.26 -15.70 15.40
CA THR A 111 -33.05 -14.89 15.28
C THR A 111 -32.35 -15.22 13.96
N LYS A 112 -31.95 -14.18 13.23
CA LYS A 112 -31.08 -14.31 12.05
C LYS A 112 -29.76 -13.63 12.36
N LEU A 113 -28.66 -14.35 12.21
CA LEU A 113 -27.30 -13.84 12.29
C LEU A 113 -26.79 -13.66 10.86
N ALA A 114 -26.36 -12.45 10.51
CA ALA A 114 -25.65 -12.20 9.26
C ALA A 114 -24.19 -11.89 9.56
N ILE A 115 -23.30 -12.66 8.93
CA ILE A 115 -21.86 -12.42 8.91
C ILE A 115 -21.51 -11.95 7.51
N ASP A 116 -21.18 -10.68 7.44
CA ASP A 116 -21.02 -9.89 6.24
C ASP A 116 -19.54 -9.49 6.09
N PHE A 117 -19.04 -9.45 4.86
CA PHE A 117 -17.67 -9.10 4.52
C PHE A 117 -17.65 -7.89 3.58
N ASN A 118 -16.89 -6.86 3.94
CA ASN A 118 -16.74 -5.68 3.11
C ASN A 118 -15.63 -5.86 2.07
N ALA A 119 -16.00 -6.14 0.83
CA ALA A 119 -15.08 -6.33 -0.29
C ALA A 119 -14.27 -5.06 -0.65
N LEU A 120 -14.71 -3.87 -0.22
CA LEU A 120 -13.92 -2.64 -0.40
C LEU A 120 -12.57 -2.69 0.30
N VAL A 121 -12.40 -3.56 1.31
CA VAL A 121 -11.11 -3.75 1.97
C VAL A 121 -10.04 -4.25 0.99
N LEU A 122 -10.41 -5.01 -0.05
CA LEU A 122 -9.46 -5.43 -1.09
C LEU A 122 -8.90 -4.24 -1.86
N ILE A 123 -9.73 -3.23 -2.13
CA ILE A 123 -9.31 -1.99 -2.78
C ILE A 123 -8.35 -1.23 -1.85
N TYR A 124 -8.69 -1.10 -0.56
CA TYR A 124 -7.81 -0.44 0.43
C TYR A 124 -6.48 -1.16 0.59
N TYR A 125 -6.47 -2.50 0.58
CA TYR A 125 -5.25 -3.30 0.63
C TYR A 125 -4.36 -3.06 -0.59
N PHE A 126 -4.93 -3.03 -1.79
CA PHE A 126 -4.17 -2.72 -3.00
C PHE A 126 -3.60 -1.31 -2.98
N LEU A 127 -4.40 -0.33 -2.55
CA LEU A 127 -3.97 1.05 -2.35
C LEU A 127 -2.82 1.15 -1.33
N LEU A 128 -2.91 0.46 -0.20
CA LEU A 128 -1.85 0.35 0.80
C LEU A 128 -0.54 -0.21 0.23
N LYS A 129 -0.63 -1.26 -0.59
CA LYS A 129 0.54 -1.83 -1.29
C LYS A 129 1.16 -0.81 -2.23
N GLN A 130 0.35 -0.04 -2.95
CA GLN A 130 0.83 1.04 -3.82
C GLN A 130 1.49 2.18 -3.04
N LEU A 131 0.93 2.52 -1.86
CA LEU A 131 1.46 3.50 -0.90
C LEU A 131 2.88 3.12 -0.47
N LYS A 132 3.09 1.86 -0.08
CA LYS A 132 4.40 1.35 0.35
C LYS A 132 5.47 1.60 -0.71
N THR A 133 5.21 1.23 -1.95
CA THR A 133 6.16 1.42 -3.06
C THR A 133 6.34 2.90 -3.41
N SER A 134 5.27 3.72 -3.38
CA SER A 134 5.36 5.16 -3.68
C SER A 134 6.09 5.96 -2.62
N ALA A 135 6.11 5.51 -1.36
CA ALA A 135 6.79 6.19 -0.27
C ALA A 135 8.32 6.23 -0.42
N HIS A 136 8.88 5.40 -1.31
CA HIS A 136 10.32 5.40 -1.61
C HIS A 136 10.69 6.41 -2.70
N ILE A 137 9.73 6.89 -3.50
CA ILE A 137 9.97 7.88 -4.56
C ILE A 137 10.44 9.20 -3.93
N SER A 138 11.45 9.83 -4.55
CA SER A 138 12.11 11.05 -4.07
C SER A 138 12.88 10.90 -2.75
N LYS A 139 13.17 9.66 -2.33
CA LYS A 139 14.08 9.38 -1.21
C LYS A 139 15.44 8.92 -1.74
N SER A 140 16.49 9.31 -1.01
CA SER A 140 17.85 8.81 -1.22
C SER A 140 18.12 7.63 -0.29
N TYR A 141 18.83 6.63 -0.79
CA TYR A 141 19.28 5.48 -0.01
C TYR A 141 20.76 5.26 -0.24
N THR A 142 21.52 5.10 0.84
CA THR A 142 22.90 4.63 0.78
C THR A 142 22.90 3.11 0.84
N MET A 143 23.54 2.49 -0.14
CA MET A 143 23.63 1.05 -0.30
C MET A 143 25.10 0.64 -0.23
N SER A 144 25.46 -0.10 0.81
CA SER A 144 26.79 -0.68 0.96
C SER A 144 27.01 -1.77 -0.08
N THR A 145 28.13 -1.75 -0.77
CA THR A 145 28.52 -2.84 -1.67
C THR A 145 28.98 -4.06 -0.87
N GLN A 146 28.73 -5.26 -1.39
CA GLN A 146 29.18 -6.49 -0.74
C GLN A 146 30.72 -6.55 -0.70
N ALA A 147 31.26 -6.98 0.44
CA ALA A 147 32.69 -7.20 0.61
C ALA A 147 33.21 -8.26 -0.37
N GLY A 148 34.32 -7.97 -1.06
CA GLY A 148 34.91 -8.80 -2.10
C GLY A 148 34.23 -8.68 -3.48
N SER A 149 33.25 -7.78 -3.64
CA SER A 149 32.62 -7.56 -4.94
C SER A 149 33.54 -6.79 -5.90
N PRO A 150 33.36 -6.94 -7.24
CA PRO A 150 34.08 -6.13 -8.22
C PRO A 150 33.91 -4.61 -8.04
N LEU A 151 32.80 -4.19 -7.45
CA LEU A 151 32.51 -2.78 -7.13
C LEU A 151 33.40 -2.27 -5.99
N GLU A 152 33.46 -3.01 -4.88
CA GLU A 152 34.31 -2.64 -3.75
C GLU A 152 35.79 -2.65 -4.16
N ALA A 153 36.21 -3.65 -4.97
CA ALA A 153 37.56 -3.72 -5.51
C ALA A 153 37.94 -2.52 -6.39
N GLN A 154 36.95 -1.81 -6.93
CA GLN A 154 37.13 -0.58 -7.72
C GLN A 154 36.89 0.70 -6.90
N GLY A 155 36.75 0.59 -5.57
CA GLY A 155 36.61 1.72 -4.67
C GLY A 155 35.18 2.21 -4.47
N TYR A 156 34.18 1.53 -5.02
CA TYR A 156 32.78 1.83 -4.74
C TYR A 156 32.36 1.07 -3.48
N SER A 157 32.52 1.67 -2.29
CA SER A 157 32.10 1.05 -1.02
C SER A 157 30.62 1.30 -0.71
N ASP A 158 30.12 2.49 -1.08
CA ASP A 158 28.75 2.93 -0.85
C ASP A 158 28.19 3.58 -2.12
N LEU A 159 26.99 3.15 -2.50
CA LEU A 159 26.23 3.69 -3.61
C LEU A 159 25.05 4.49 -3.08
N VAL A 160 25.03 5.78 -3.34
CA VAL A 160 23.86 6.61 -3.02
C VAL A 160 22.93 6.63 -4.23
N VAL A 161 21.70 6.18 -4.03
CA VAL A 161 20.66 6.08 -5.05
C VAL A 161 19.51 7.01 -4.71
N PHE A 162 19.13 7.88 -5.64
CA PHE A 162 17.93 8.71 -5.56
C PHE A 162 16.81 8.09 -6.39
N ILE A 163 15.74 7.63 -5.72
CA ILE A 163 14.62 6.97 -6.40
C ILE A 163 13.77 8.00 -7.13
N THR A 164 13.59 7.81 -8.44
CA THR A 164 12.88 8.74 -9.31
C THR A 164 11.46 8.27 -9.63
N GLU A 165 11.28 6.98 -9.90
CA GLU A 165 10.00 6.46 -10.40
C GLU A 165 9.78 4.98 -10.12
N LYS A 166 8.55 4.52 -10.35
CA LYS A 166 8.19 3.10 -10.39
C LYS A 166 8.31 2.60 -11.82
N VAL A 167 8.93 1.44 -12.00
CA VAL A 167 9.04 0.76 -13.29
C VAL A 167 8.47 -0.65 -13.22
N THR A 168 8.21 -1.22 -14.39
CA THR A 168 7.87 -2.64 -14.55
C THR A 168 9.03 -3.30 -15.28
N VAL A 169 9.59 -4.35 -14.71
CA VAL A 169 10.70 -5.11 -15.30
C VAL A 169 10.19 -6.50 -15.64
N ASP A 170 10.30 -6.93 -16.90
CA ASP A 170 9.88 -8.26 -17.38
C ASP A 170 8.47 -8.66 -16.92
N GLY A 171 7.52 -7.71 -16.93
CA GLY A 171 6.14 -7.94 -16.49
C GLY A 171 5.95 -7.99 -14.95
N HIS A 172 7.03 -7.96 -14.18
CA HIS A 172 6.99 -7.86 -12.73
C HIS A 172 6.76 -6.41 -12.29
N LYS A 173 5.73 -6.19 -11.46
CA LYS A 173 5.39 -4.88 -10.85
C LYS A 173 6.16 -4.68 -9.54
N ASN A 174 6.25 -3.43 -9.08
CA ASN A 174 6.92 -3.00 -7.83
C ASN A 174 8.45 -2.86 -7.90
N TRP A 175 8.96 -2.51 -9.07
CA TRP A 175 10.35 -2.07 -9.21
C TRP A 175 10.43 -0.55 -9.09
N LEU A 176 11.54 -0.07 -8.54
CA LEU A 176 11.86 1.34 -8.41
C LEU A 176 13.09 1.63 -9.25
N ALA A 177 13.01 2.61 -10.14
CA ALA A 177 14.17 3.16 -10.81
C ALA A 177 14.71 4.33 -10.00
N GLY A 178 16.04 4.43 -9.93
CA GLY A 178 16.72 5.53 -9.29
C GLY A 178 18.00 5.90 -10.02
N ASN A 179 18.42 7.15 -9.85
CA ASN A 179 19.69 7.64 -10.35
C ASN A 179 20.75 7.46 -9.27
N LEU A 180 21.94 7.03 -9.66
CA LEU A 180 23.10 7.06 -8.79
C LEU A 180 23.57 8.50 -8.60
N SER A 181 24.08 8.82 -7.41
CA SER A 181 24.69 10.13 -7.14
C SER A 181 25.98 10.36 -7.95
N ALA A 182 26.67 9.28 -8.28
CA ALA A 182 27.85 9.26 -9.14
C ALA A 182 27.77 8.02 -10.05
N PRO A 183 28.08 8.16 -11.36
CA PRO A 183 28.04 7.03 -12.27
C PRO A 183 29.12 6.01 -11.90
N ILE A 184 28.79 4.73 -12.08
CA ILE A 184 29.72 3.62 -11.90
C ILE A 184 30.30 3.28 -13.26
N VAL A 185 31.62 3.23 -13.36
CA VAL A 185 32.31 2.76 -14.57
C VAL A 185 32.88 1.37 -14.32
N LEU A 186 32.36 0.37 -15.04
CA LEU A 186 32.80 -1.03 -14.96
C LEU A 186 33.05 -1.58 -16.36
N ASN A 187 34.23 -2.16 -16.58
CA ASN A 187 34.62 -2.76 -17.86
C ASN A 187 34.40 -1.82 -19.07
N GLY A 188 34.67 -0.51 -18.88
CA GLY A 188 34.48 0.52 -19.92
C GLY A 188 33.03 0.90 -20.20
N LYS A 189 32.07 0.40 -19.42
CA LYS A 189 30.65 0.80 -19.49
C LYS A 189 30.28 1.68 -18.29
N GLU A 190 29.49 2.72 -18.55
CA GLU A 190 29.01 3.66 -17.54
C GLU A 190 27.55 3.36 -17.16
N TYR A 191 27.31 3.29 -15.86
CA TYR A 191 26.01 3.02 -15.25
C TYR A 191 25.62 4.18 -14.34
N ASP A 192 24.61 4.95 -14.74
CA ASP A 192 24.09 6.12 -14.01
C ASP A 192 22.77 5.85 -13.29
N ARG A 193 22.14 4.72 -13.61
CA ARG A 193 20.82 4.31 -13.14
C ARG A 193 20.83 2.92 -12.56
N VAL A 194 19.92 2.71 -11.62
CA VAL A 194 19.68 1.42 -11.00
C VAL A 194 18.19 1.12 -10.92
N VAL A 195 17.86 -0.15 -10.97
CA VAL A 195 16.52 -0.65 -10.64
C VAL A 195 16.60 -1.52 -9.40
N ILE A 196 15.71 -1.25 -8.45
CA ILE A 196 15.65 -1.92 -7.15
C ILE A 196 14.26 -2.52 -7.00
N GLN A 197 14.18 -3.81 -6.65
CA GLN A 197 12.91 -4.45 -6.34
C GLN A 197 12.49 -4.07 -4.91
N VAL A 198 11.19 -3.88 -4.67
CA VAL A 198 10.67 -3.68 -3.32
C VAL A 198 10.02 -4.98 -2.85
N GLU A 199 10.58 -5.59 -1.80
CA GLU A 199 10.02 -6.76 -1.13
C GLU A 199 9.55 -6.37 0.27
N ASP A 200 8.27 -6.57 0.56
CA ASP A 200 7.69 -6.36 1.90
C ASP A 200 8.09 -5.05 2.60
N SER A 201 8.13 -3.95 1.84
CA SER A 201 8.53 -2.59 2.28
C SER A 201 10.00 -2.39 2.65
N LEU A 202 10.84 -3.38 2.37
CA LEU A 202 12.29 -3.25 2.31
C LEU A 202 12.70 -3.10 0.85
N LEU A 203 13.71 -2.27 0.61
CA LEU A 203 14.43 -2.33 -0.66
C LEU A 203 15.12 -3.70 -0.67
N SER A 204 14.84 -4.49 -1.69
CA SER A 204 15.42 -5.82 -1.83
C SER A 204 16.93 -5.70 -1.95
N ASN A 205 17.62 -6.82 -1.70
CA ASN A 205 19.06 -6.93 -1.89
C ASN A 205 19.46 -7.00 -3.38
N PHE A 206 18.55 -6.70 -4.31
CA PHE A 206 18.76 -6.84 -5.74
C PHE A 206 18.74 -5.48 -6.41
N ILE A 207 19.91 -5.06 -6.87
CA ILE A 207 20.09 -3.87 -7.69
C ILE A 207 20.54 -4.31 -9.06
N LEU A 208 19.91 -3.73 -10.08
CA LEU A 208 20.24 -3.96 -11.47
C LEU A 208 20.72 -2.62 -12.03
N ALA A 209 22.04 -2.49 -12.20
CA ALA A 209 22.60 -1.28 -12.79
C ALA A 209 22.32 -1.26 -14.29
N VAL A 210 21.81 -0.13 -14.77
CA VAL A 210 21.37 0.08 -16.15
C VAL A 210 22.38 0.98 -16.87
N PRO A 211 22.81 0.63 -18.09
CA PRO A 211 23.71 1.49 -18.87
C PRO A 211 23.12 2.87 -19.12
N SER A 212 23.99 3.88 -19.13
CA SER A 212 23.60 5.26 -19.41
C SER A 212 22.91 5.39 -20.77
N GLY A 213 21.83 6.17 -20.83
CA GLY A 213 21.02 6.37 -22.04
C GLY A 213 19.89 5.36 -22.26
N TYR A 214 19.68 4.41 -21.33
CA TYR A 214 18.53 3.50 -21.40
C TYR A 214 17.22 4.20 -21.00
N GLU A 215 16.20 4.10 -21.85
CA GLU A 215 14.84 4.56 -21.56
C GLU A 215 13.96 3.39 -21.10
N PHE A 216 13.40 3.51 -19.90
CA PHE A 216 12.39 2.56 -19.43
C PHE A 216 11.11 2.74 -20.25
N ASN A 217 10.78 1.73 -21.05
CA ASN A 217 9.55 1.78 -21.83
C ASN A 217 8.36 1.55 -20.89
N ASN A 218 7.72 2.64 -20.47
CA ASN A 218 6.56 2.61 -19.55
C ASN A 218 5.29 1.99 -20.16
N LYS A 219 5.34 1.50 -21.41
CA LYS A 219 4.24 0.77 -22.04
C LYS A 219 4.33 -0.70 -21.64
N ALA A 220 3.35 -1.15 -20.85
CA ALA A 220 3.15 -2.50 -20.34
C ALA A 220 3.02 -3.62 -21.39
N ASN A 221 3.29 -3.36 -22.68
CA ASN A 221 3.15 -4.30 -23.80
C ASN A 221 4.25 -4.08 -24.84
N SER A 222 5.52 -4.09 -24.44
CA SER A 222 6.58 -4.48 -25.37
C SER A 222 7.35 -5.64 -24.78
N SER A 223 7.08 -6.82 -25.31
CA SER A 223 7.83 -8.06 -25.20
C SER A 223 9.26 -7.93 -25.76
N ALA A 224 9.95 -6.84 -25.46
CA ALA A 224 11.39 -6.81 -25.49
C ALA A 224 11.84 -7.44 -24.18
N ALA A 225 11.77 -8.77 -24.13
CA ALA A 225 12.61 -9.57 -23.27
C ALA A 225 14.06 -9.20 -23.62
N PHE A 226 14.56 -8.13 -23.01
CA PHE A 226 15.91 -7.67 -23.24
C PHE A 226 16.78 -8.35 -22.21
N GLU A 227 17.59 -9.30 -22.71
CA GLU A 227 18.35 -10.24 -21.93
C GLU A 227 19.08 -9.56 -20.77
N ALA A 228 18.74 -9.95 -19.54
CA ALA A 228 19.36 -9.54 -18.29
C ALA A 228 20.87 -9.92 -18.19
N LYS A 229 21.51 -10.29 -19.31
CA LYS A 229 22.94 -10.60 -19.47
C LYS A 229 23.85 -9.37 -19.36
N ASN A 230 23.32 -8.15 -19.53
CA ASN A 230 24.09 -6.90 -19.42
C ASN A 230 23.91 -6.17 -18.09
N TRP A 231 23.12 -6.72 -17.18
CA TRP A 231 22.79 -6.08 -15.91
C TRP A 231 23.90 -6.39 -14.91
N LEU A 232 24.39 -5.36 -14.23
CA LEU A 232 25.25 -5.60 -13.08
C LEU A 232 24.36 -5.96 -11.91
N TYR A 233 24.47 -7.21 -11.46
CA TYR A 233 23.80 -7.70 -10.28
C TYR A 233 24.60 -7.29 -9.05
N ILE A 234 24.03 -6.40 -8.25
CA ILE A 234 24.58 -6.07 -6.95
C ILE A 234 23.70 -6.77 -5.92
N LYS A 235 24.26 -7.83 -5.34
CA LYS A 235 23.66 -8.51 -4.19
C LYS A 235 24.18 -7.85 -2.93
N ARG A 236 23.30 -7.50 -2.00
CA ARG A 236 23.66 -7.04 -0.66
C ARG A 236 24.15 -8.19 0.21
#